data_AF-A0A538LTT5-F1
#
_entry.id   AF-A0A538LTT5-F1
#
_cell.length_a   1.000
_cell.length_b   1.000
_cell.length_c   1.000
_cell.angle_alpha   90.00
_cell.angle_beta   90.00
_cell.angle_gamma   90.00
#
_symmetry.space_group_name_H-M   'P 1'
#
loop_
_entity.id
_entity.type
_entity.pdbx_description
1 polymer ?
#
loop_
_entity_poly.entity_id
_entity_poly.type
_entity_poly.pdbx_seq_one_letter_code
_entity_poly.pdbx_strand_id
1 'polypeptide(L)'
;MRTSLKFLIPVLAAMAALAGCGSSSKTSSSSAGTASQPAAPATSAGSQGSSAVVKTASNTKLGGTILVDAQGMTLYSLSAERGGKFICTTSVCTQVWHPLTGSTANASVASLGTVRRPDGTQQVTYKGMPLYTFAQDRTPGEANGQGIKDVGTWSAVTASSATSSAPATTSTSKSESGGGAYGY
;
A
#
# COMPACT_ATOMS: atom_id res chain seq x y z
N MET A 1 23.67 -41.24 -13.21
CA MET A 1 23.20 -41.48 -14.59
C MET A 1 22.64 -40.15 -15.09
N ARG A 2 23.28 -39.57 -16.11
CA ARG A 2 23.04 -38.19 -16.58
C ARG A 2 22.06 -38.24 -17.75
N THR A 3 20.82 -37.81 -17.56
CA THR A 3 19.86 -37.74 -18.66
C THR A 3 19.73 -36.30 -19.12
N SER A 4 20.61 -35.93 -20.05
CA SER A 4 20.54 -34.71 -20.84
C SER A 4 19.31 -34.76 -21.75
N LEU A 5 18.32 -33.92 -21.49
CA LEU A 5 17.16 -33.77 -22.36
C LEU A 5 17.21 -32.41 -23.04
N LYS A 6 17.90 -32.38 -24.18
CA LYS A 6 17.88 -31.27 -25.14
C LYS A 6 16.48 -31.23 -25.77
N PHE A 7 15.65 -30.26 -25.38
CA PHE A 7 14.43 -29.97 -26.13
C PHE A 7 14.57 -28.70 -26.97
N LEU A 8 14.23 -28.90 -28.23
CA LEU A 8 14.33 -28.00 -29.36
C LEU A 8 13.47 -26.74 -29.18
N ILE A 9 14.03 -25.64 -29.68
CA ILE A 9 13.40 -24.36 -29.93
C ILE A 9 12.47 -24.48 -31.14
N PRO A 10 11.20 -24.05 -31.06
CA PRO A 10 10.47 -23.57 -32.22
C PRO A 10 10.47 -22.04 -32.22
N VAL A 11 11.22 -21.47 -33.15
CA VAL A 11 11.06 -20.09 -33.61
C VAL A 11 9.70 -19.99 -34.31
N LEU A 12 8.80 -19.16 -33.79
CA LEU A 12 7.64 -18.71 -34.56
C LEU A 12 7.66 -17.18 -34.61
N ALA A 13 8.09 -16.68 -35.76
CA ALA A 13 7.96 -15.30 -36.17
C ALA A 13 6.51 -15.02 -36.56
N ALA A 14 5.96 -13.89 -36.09
CA ALA A 14 4.82 -13.25 -36.71
C ALA A 14 4.94 -11.73 -36.52
N MET A 15 5.35 -11.06 -37.61
CA MET A 15 5.27 -9.61 -37.77
C MET A 15 3.81 -9.17 -37.92
N ALA A 16 3.44 -8.07 -37.27
CA ALA A 16 2.34 -7.21 -37.71
C ALA A 16 2.71 -5.76 -37.39
N ALA A 17 3.20 -5.06 -38.41
CA ALA A 17 3.40 -3.62 -38.39
C ALA A 17 2.08 -2.94 -38.75
N LEU A 18 1.55 -2.08 -37.87
CA LEU A 18 0.57 -1.06 -38.27
C LEU A 18 1.28 0.29 -38.35
N ALA A 19 1.52 0.70 -39.59
CA ALA A 19 1.95 2.06 -39.94
C ALA A 19 0.76 3.01 -39.79
N GLY A 20 0.80 3.91 -38.80
CA GLY A 20 -0.11 5.03 -38.68
C GLY A 20 0.49 6.27 -39.33
N CYS A 21 -0.08 6.70 -40.46
CA CYS A 21 0.22 7.95 -41.13
C CYS A 21 -0.38 9.11 -40.32
N GLY A 22 0.45 10.06 -39.89
CA GLY A 22 0.02 11.28 -39.21
C GLY A 22 0.75 12.49 -39.80
N SER A 23 0.06 13.20 -40.69
CA SER A 23 0.55 14.30 -41.52
C SER A 23 1.14 15.47 -40.74
N SER A 24 2.28 15.95 -41.23
CA SER A 24 2.90 17.22 -40.86
C SER A 24 2.05 18.42 -41.28
N SER A 25 1.93 19.42 -40.42
CA SER A 25 1.96 20.84 -40.84
C SER A 25 2.35 21.72 -39.67
N LYS A 26 3.54 22.33 -39.77
CA LYS A 26 3.87 23.54 -39.02
C LYS A 26 3.01 24.67 -39.56
N THR A 27 2.36 25.44 -38.69
CA THR A 27 2.19 26.86 -38.92
C THR A 27 2.27 27.59 -37.59
N SER A 28 3.30 28.42 -37.46
CA SER A 28 3.34 29.48 -36.47
C SER A 28 2.56 30.65 -37.05
N SER A 29 1.58 31.19 -36.35
CA SER A 29 1.19 32.60 -36.45
C SER A 29 0.30 32.96 -35.27
N SER A 30 0.79 33.95 -34.53
CA SER A 30 0.15 34.72 -33.49
C SER A 30 -1.19 35.31 -33.91
N SER A 31 -2.16 35.34 -32.99
CA SER A 31 -3.25 36.30 -32.98
C SER A 31 -3.66 36.54 -31.54
N ALA A 32 -3.36 37.74 -31.04
CA ALA A 32 -3.93 38.27 -29.82
C ALA A 32 -5.46 38.36 -30.00
N GLY A 33 -6.19 37.71 -29.10
CA GLY A 33 -7.64 37.76 -29.03
C GLY A 33 -8.07 37.83 -27.57
N THR A 34 -8.32 39.05 -27.10
CA THR A 34 -9.04 39.31 -25.85
C THR A 34 -10.48 38.84 -26.02
N ALA A 35 -10.87 37.78 -25.32
CA ALA A 35 -12.27 37.39 -25.18
C ALA A 35 -12.52 36.99 -23.72
N SER A 36 -13.29 37.82 -23.03
CA SER A 36 -13.78 37.61 -21.67
C SER A 36 -14.60 36.33 -21.59
N GLN A 37 -14.09 35.33 -20.87
CA GLN A 37 -14.77 34.06 -20.62
C GLN A 37 -15.61 34.15 -19.33
N PRO A 38 -16.89 33.73 -19.34
CA PRO A 38 -17.70 33.64 -18.12
C PRO A 38 -17.10 32.62 -17.16
N ALA A 39 -17.02 32.98 -15.87
CA ALA A 39 -16.55 32.11 -14.80
C ALA A 39 -17.43 30.85 -14.71
N ALA A 40 -16.85 29.70 -15.04
CA ALA A 40 -17.46 28.41 -14.73
C ALA A 40 -17.49 28.20 -13.20
N PRO A 41 -18.56 27.62 -12.64
CA PRO A 41 -18.60 27.30 -11.22
C PRO A 41 -17.48 26.31 -10.91
N ALA A 42 -16.69 26.65 -9.88
CA ALA A 42 -15.69 25.76 -9.32
C ALA A 42 -16.40 24.49 -8.83
N THR A 43 -16.26 23.41 -9.59
CA THR A 43 -16.62 22.08 -9.13
C THR A 43 -15.76 21.82 -7.90
N SER A 44 -16.39 21.86 -6.74
CA SER A 44 -15.75 21.50 -5.48
C SER A 44 -15.20 20.10 -5.66
N ALA A 45 -13.87 19.97 -5.66
CA ALA A 45 -13.20 18.69 -5.60
C ALA A 45 -13.67 18.02 -4.32
N GLY A 46 -14.63 17.10 -4.44
CA GLY A 46 -15.10 16.29 -3.33
C GLY A 46 -13.87 15.66 -2.71
N SER A 47 -13.69 15.86 -1.40
CA SER A 47 -12.68 15.16 -0.62
C SER A 47 -13.00 13.67 -0.72
N GLN A 48 -12.40 13.01 -1.71
CA GLN A 48 -12.31 11.57 -1.77
C GLN A 48 -11.57 11.17 -0.50
N GLY A 49 -12.32 10.74 0.52
CA GLY A 49 -11.76 10.25 1.76
C GLY A 49 -10.74 9.18 1.41
N SER A 50 -9.47 9.43 1.75
CA SER A 50 -8.39 8.50 1.45
C SER A 50 -8.68 7.21 2.23
N SER A 51 -9.17 6.19 1.52
CA SER A 51 -9.49 4.90 2.11
C SER A 51 -8.20 4.24 2.56
N ALA A 52 -8.23 3.67 3.77
CA ALA A 52 -7.07 3.04 4.37
C ALA A 52 -6.54 1.90 3.49
N VAL A 53 -5.22 1.89 3.23
CA VAL A 53 -4.59 0.85 2.41
C VAL A 53 -4.28 -0.44 3.16
N VAL A 54 -4.44 -0.45 4.49
CA VAL A 54 -4.22 -1.62 5.35
C VAL A 54 -5.46 -1.87 6.21
N LYS A 55 -5.88 -3.13 6.24
CA LYS A 55 -6.98 -3.68 7.04
C LYS A 55 -6.51 -4.91 7.80
N THR A 56 -7.40 -5.47 8.62
CA THR A 56 -7.21 -6.78 9.27
C THR A 56 -8.19 -7.80 8.73
N ALA A 57 -7.78 -9.06 8.63
CA ALA A 57 -8.66 -10.18 8.29
C ALA A 57 -8.30 -11.43 9.08
N SER A 58 -9.29 -12.26 9.41
CA SER A 58 -9.06 -13.59 9.98
C SER A 58 -8.50 -14.52 8.90
N ASN A 59 -7.45 -15.26 9.23
CA ASN A 59 -6.86 -16.27 8.37
C ASN A 59 -6.82 -17.62 9.10
N THR A 60 -7.63 -18.56 8.63
CA THR A 60 -7.74 -19.89 9.25
C THR A 60 -6.48 -20.74 9.04
N LYS A 61 -5.79 -20.60 7.90
CA LYS A 61 -4.54 -21.33 7.62
C LYS A 61 -3.42 -20.93 8.57
N LEU A 62 -3.38 -19.65 8.96
CA LEU A 62 -2.39 -19.10 9.89
C LEU A 62 -2.89 -19.08 11.35
N GLY A 63 -4.13 -19.47 11.61
CA GLY A 63 -4.70 -19.56 12.95
C GLY A 63 -4.86 -18.22 13.67
N GLY A 64 -5.06 -17.11 12.96
CA GLY A 64 -5.11 -15.79 13.60
C GLY A 64 -5.57 -14.65 12.70
N THR A 65 -5.51 -13.43 13.24
CA THR A 65 -5.79 -12.20 12.46
C THR A 65 -4.49 -11.70 11.82
N ILE A 66 -4.54 -11.42 10.53
CA ILE A 66 -3.43 -10.89 9.74
C ILE A 66 -3.74 -9.49 9.22
N LEU A 67 -2.69 -8.78 8.83
CA LEU A 67 -2.82 -7.58 8.01
C LEU A 67 -3.05 -7.96 6.55
N VAL A 68 -3.96 -7.23 5.91
CA VAL A 68 -4.26 -7.34 4.49
C VAL A 68 -4.31 -5.95 3.86
N ASP A 69 -4.10 -5.87 2.55
CA ASP A 69 -4.27 -4.62 1.81
C ASP A 69 -5.77 -4.26 1.62
N ALA A 70 -6.04 -3.19 0.88
CA ALA A 70 -7.40 -2.76 0.57
C ALA A 70 -8.23 -3.81 -0.18
N GLN A 71 -7.58 -4.71 -0.93
CA GLN A 71 -8.18 -5.79 -1.73
C GLN A 71 -8.27 -7.11 -0.95
N GLY A 72 -7.72 -7.20 0.26
CA GLY A 72 -7.73 -8.39 1.09
C GLY A 72 -6.53 -9.33 0.86
N MET A 73 -5.50 -8.89 0.14
CA MET A 73 -4.27 -9.65 -0.07
C MET A 73 -3.42 -9.61 1.20
N THR A 74 -2.84 -10.76 1.59
CA THR A 74 -2.00 -10.87 2.79
C THR A 74 -0.77 -9.97 2.69
N LEU A 75 -0.47 -9.27 3.78
CA LEU A 75 0.72 -8.43 3.90
C LEU A 75 1.83 -9.15 4.63
N TYR A 76 3.04 -9.02 4.08
CA TYR A 76 4.25 -9.69 4.53
C TYR A 76 5.33 -8.69 4.93
N SER A 77 6.25 -9.17 5.76
CA SER A 77 7.51 -8.49 6.06
C SER A 77 8.68 -9.47 5.97
N LEU A 78 9.85 -8.97 5.59
CA LEU A 78 11.10 -9.71 5.60
C LEU A 78 11.84 -9.46 6.92
N SER A 79 12.14 -10.52 7.67
CA SER A 79 12.81 -10.41 8.98
C SER A 79 14.17 -9.69 8.97
N ALA A 80 14.84 -9.61 7.83
CA ALA A 80 16.12 -8.91 7.67
C ALA A 80 15.97 -7.41 7.29
N GLU A 81 14.73 -6.91 7.18
CA GLU A 81 14.38 -5.52 6.89
C GLU A 81 13.69 -4.85 8.10
N ARG A 82 14.18 -3.66 8.47
CA ARG A 82 13.56 -2.82 9.50
C ARG A 82 14.12 -1.40 9.45
N GLY A 83 13.33 -0.42 9.86
CA GLY A 83 13.83 0.95 10.11
C GLY A 83 14.42 1.62 8.87
N GLY A 84 13.85 1.36 7.70
CA GLY A 84 14.35 1.90 6.42
C GLY A 84 15.52 1.16 5.80
N LYS A 85 15.97 0.04 6.41
CA LYS A 85 16.87 -0.90 5.73
C LYS A 85 16.05 -1.78 4.78
N PHE A 86 16.30 -1.64 3.48
CA PHE A 86 15.72 -2.48 2.43
C PHE A 86 16.78 -3.39 1.82
N ILE A 87 16.47 -4.66 1.73
CA ILE A 87 17.18 -5.67 0.95
C ILE A 87 16.44 -5.96 -0.36
N CYS A 88 15.11 -5.94 -0.33
CA CYS A 88 14.25 -6.12 -1.50
C CYS A 88 14.17 -4.83 -2.33
N THR A 89 15.26 -4.49 -3.01
CA THR A 89 15.40 -3.27 -3.83
C THR A 89 15.58 -3.57 -5.32
N THR A 90 15.93 -4.80 -5.68
CA THR A 90 16.11 -5.19 -7.08
C THR A 90 14.78 -5.45 -7.76
N SER A 91 14.71 -5.24 -9.07
CA SER A 91 13.50 -5.49 -9.87
C SER A 91 12.97 -6.92 -9.69
N VAL A 92 13.87 -7.90 -9.61
CA VAL A 92 13.49 -9.32 -9.43
C VAL A 92 12.79 -9.51 -8.09
N CYS A 93 13.30 -8.90 -7.02
CA CYS A 93 12.64 -8.99 -5.72
C CYS A 93 11.29 -8.29 -5.74
N THR A 94 11.21 -7.07 -6.27
CA THR A 94 9.96 -6.29 -6.26
C THR A 94 8.87 -6.82 -7.20
N GLN A 95 9.22 -7.68 -8.17
CA GLN A 95 8.25 -8.42 -8.99
C GLN A 95 7.63 -9.61 -8.26
N VAL A 96 8.28 -10.11 -7.21
CA VAL A 96 7.79 -11.23 -6.39
C VAL A 96 7.14 -10.71 -5.11
N TRP A 97 7.77 -9.72 -4.49
CA TRP A 97 7.36 -9.05 -3.26
C TRP A 97 7.06 -7.60 -3.58
N HIS A 98 5.80 -7.31 -3.91
CA HIS A 98 5.41 -5.98 -4.34
C HIS A 98 5.35 -5.03 -3.13
N PRO A 99 6.08 -3.91 -3.14
CA PRO A 99 6.03 -2.94 -2.05
C PRO A 99 4.61 -2.36 -1.89
N LEU A 100 4.06 -2.40 -0.67
CA LEU A 100 2.79 -1.73 -0.40
C LEU A 100 3.01 -0.23 -0.34
N THR A 101 2.43 0.49 -1.30
CA THR A 101 2.44 1.96 -1.35
C THR A 101 1.05 2.50 -1.05
N GLY A 102 0.97 3.74 -0.56
CA GLY A 102 -0.30 4.43 -0.32
C GLY A 102 -0.39 5.10 1.05
N SER A 103 -1.59 5.58 1.37
CA SER A 103 -1.85 6.35 2.57
C SER A 103 -2.19 5.45 3.75
N THR A 104 -1.54 5.68 4.89
CA THR A 104 -1.91 5.06 6.18
C THR A 104 -3.01 5.82 6.91
N ALA A 105 -3.49 6.95 6.34
CA ALA A 105 -4.58 7.71 6.93
C ALA A 105 -5.84 6.85 7.06
N ASN A 106 -6.60 7.07 8.12
CA ASN A 106 -7.87 6.40 8.41
C ASN A 106 -7.77 4.87 8.59
N ALA A 107 -6.57 4.30 8.66
CA ALA A 107 -6.40 2.90 8.98
C ALA A 107 -6.71 2.64 10.46
N SER A 108 -7.55 1.65 10.73
CA SER A 108 -7.85 1.19 12.10
C SER A 108 -6.70 0.41 12.74
N VAL A 109 -5.65 0.11 11.96
CA VAL A 109 -4.48 -0.64 12.40
C VAL A 109 -3.48 0.31 13.06
N ALA A 110 -3.25 0.12 14.35
CA ALA A 110 -2.23 0.85 15.10
C ALA A 110 -0.81 0.52 14.61
N SER A 111 0.16 1.40 14.90
CA SER A 111 1.59 1.22 14.56
C SER A 111 1.90 1.16 13.06
N LEU A 112 1.03 1.71 12.22
CA LEU A 112 1.35 1.97 10.83
C LEU A 112 2.18 3.25 10.68
N GLY A 113 3.05 3.25 9.69
CA GLY A 113 3.80 4.43 9.27
C GLY A 113 4.23 4.29 7.82
N THR A 114 4.99 5.24 7.31
CA THR A 114 5.62 5.15 6.00
C THR A 114 7.12 5.32 6.10
N VAL A 115 7.84 4.81 5.11
CA VAL A 115 9.28 4.96 4.97
C VAL A 115 9.62 5.22 3.50
N ARG A 116 10.60 6.10 3.27
CA ARG A 116 11.06 6.39 1.92
C ARG A 116 12.04 5.32 1.45
N ARG A 117 11.76 4.72 0.30
CA ARG A 117 12.62 3.74 -0.37
C ARG A 117 13.76 4.46 -1.14
N PRO A 118 14.86 3.75 -1.48
CA PRO A 118 15.94 4.30 -2.30
C PRO A 118 15.50 4.75 -3.69
N ASP A 119 14.46 4.12 -4.25
CA ASP A 119 13.84 4.50 -5.53
C ASP A 119 12.97 5.78 -5.43
N GLY A 120 12.86 6.37 -4.23
CA GLY A 120 12.12 7.59 -3.97
C GLY A 120 10.65 7.39 -3.59
N THR A 121 10.11 6.18 -3.73
CA THR A 121 8.71 5.88 -3.37
C THR A 121 8.51 5.80 -1.85
N GLN A 122 7.27 6.05 -1.39
CA GLN A 122 6.89 5.84 0.01
C GLN A 122 6.22 4.48 0.18
N GLN A 123 6.79 3.65 1.05
CA GLN A 123 6.24 2.34 1.38
C GLN A 123 5.65 2.34 2.78
N VAL A 124 4.53 1.64 2.93
CA VAL A 124 3.87 1.44 4.21
C VAL A 124 4.68 0.48 5.09
N THR A 125 4.68 0.75 6.39
CA THR A 125 5.32 -0.07 7.41
C THR A 125 4.35 -0.43 8.52
N TYR A 126 4.59 -1.56 9.18
CA TYR A 126 3.97 -1.91 10.45
C TYR A 126 5.06 -2.16 11.49
N LYS A 127 5.01 -1.44 12.62
CA LYS A 127 6.05 -1.50 13.68
C LYS A 127 7.47 -1.30 13.14
N GLY A 128 7.60 -0.47 12.09
CA GLY A 128 8.86 -0.14 11.42
C GLY A 128 9.37 -1.19 10.42
N MET A 129 8.61 -2.25 10.14
CA MET A 129 8.93 -3.24 9.10
C MET A 129 8.19 -2.89 7.80
N PRO A 130 8.87 -2.82 6.64
CA PRO A 130 8.21 -2.58 5.36
C PRO A 130 7.21 -3.69 5.00
N LEU A 131 6.06 -3.30 4.44
CA LEU A 131 4.99 -4.22 4.07
C LEU A 131 4.97 -4.51 2.58
N TYR A 132 4.77 -5.78 2.22
CA TYR A 132 4.71 -6.26 0.84
C TYR A 132 3.50 -7.15 0.62
N THR A 133 2.97 -7.18 -0.61
CA THR A 133 2.11 -8.28 -1.09
C THR A 133 2.96 -9.30 -1.86
N PHE A 134 2.46 -10.52 -2.00
CA PHE A 134 3.18 -11.61 -2.66
C PHE A 134 2.55 -11.97 -4.00
N ALA A 135 3.38 -12.09 -5.04
CA ALA A 135 2.91 -12.31 -6.42
C ALA A 135 2.17 -13.64 -6.67
N GLN A 136 2.38 -14.65 -5.80
CA GLN A 136 1.69 -15.94 -5.90
C GLN A 136 0.45 -16.04 -5.01
N ASP A 137 0.09 -14.97 -4.29
CA ASP A 137 -1.25 -14.85 -3.73
C ASP A 137 -2.14 -14.23 -4.81
N ARG A 138 -3.15 -14.98 -5.26
CA ARG A 138 -4.07 -14.61 -6.35
C ARG A 138 -5.43 -14.18 -5.86
N THR A 139 -5.79 -14.58 -4.64
CA THR A 139 -7.08 -14.32 -4.04
C THR A 139 -6.93 -13.86 -2.58
N PRO A 140 -7.91 -13.11 -2.05
CA PRO A 140 -7.88 -12.62 -0.67
C PRO A 140 -7.70 -13.75 0.35
N GLY A 141 -6.86 -13.51 1.35
CA GLY A 141 -6.57 -14.47 2.42
C GLY A 141 -5.65 -15.64 2.05
N GLU A 142 -5.20 -15.75 0.79
CA GLU A 142 -4.05 -16.62 0.49
C GLU A 142 -2.83 -16.14 1.25
N ALA A 143 -2.02 -17.11 1.69
CA ALA A 143 -0.86 -16.85 2.53
C ALA A 143 0.38 -17.62 2.04
N ASN A 144 0.52 -17.79 0.73
CA ASN A 144 1.52 -18.67 0.11
C ASN A 144 2.96 -18.17 0.33
N GLY A 145 3.13 -16.88 0.67
CA GLY A 145 4.43 -16.30 1.03
C GLY A 145 4.94 -16.65 2.43
N GLN A 146 4.11 -17.28 3.28
CA GLN A 146 4.47 -17.53 4.68
C GLN A 146 5.66 -18.49 4.79
N GLY A 147 6.71 -18.06 5.48
CA GLY A 147 7.85 -18.91 5.82
C GLY A 147 8.85 -19.13 4.68
N ILE A 148 8.70 -18.44 3.55
CA ILE A 148 9.71 -18.46 2.48
C ILE A 148 11.03 -17.91 3.03
N LYS A 149 12.14 -18.61 2.75
CA LYS A 149 13.47 -18.27 3.23
C LYS A 149 14.40 -17.90 2.09
N ASP A 150 15.13 -16.80 2.27
CA ASP A 150 16.19 -16.29 1.40
C ASP A 150 17.31 -15.65 2.25
N VAL A 151 17.55 -14.34 2.08
CA VAL A 151 18.39 -13.51 2.95
C VAL A 151 17.76 -13.26 4.33
N GLY A 152 16.48 -13.63 4.49
CA GLY A 152 15.78 -13.74 5.75
C GLY A 152 14.62 -14.72 5.64
N THR A 153 13.66 -14.62 6.56
CA THR A 153 12.36 -15.28 6.45
C THR A 153 11.27 -14.26 6.19
N TRP A 154 10.45 -14.51 5.18
CA TRP A 154 9.21 -13.80 4.90
C TRP A 154 8.09 -14.32 5.79
N SER A 155 7.33 -13.41 6.38
CA SER A 155 6.23 -13.77 7.28
C SER A 155 5.05 -12.84 7.11
N ALA A 156 3.86 -13.45 7.04
CA ALA A 156 2.60 -12.75 7.10
C ALA A 156 2.53 -11.98 8.42
N VAL A 157 2.18 -10.70 8.33
CA VAL A 157 2.16 -9.84 9.50
C VAL A 157 0.87 -10.10 10.27
N THR A 158 1.01 -10.65 11.46
CA THR A 158 -0.13 -10.88 12.35
C THR A 158 -0.49 -9.58 13.05
N ALA A 159 -1.79 -9.24 13.03
CA ALA A 159 -2.32 -8.21 13.89
C ALA A 159 -2.42 -8.81 15.29
N SER A 160 -1.42 -8.53 16.13
CA SER A 160 -1.63 -8.68 17.56
C SER A 160 -2.76 -7.71 17.90
N SER A 161 -3.87 -8.23 18.43
CA SER A 161 -5.05 -7.48 18.80
C SER A 161 -4.65 -6.39 19.80
N ALA A 162 -4.25 -5.24 19.29
CA ALA A 162 -4.22 -4.02 20.05
C ALA A 162 -5.69 -3.70 20.28
N THR A 163 -6.18 -4.03 21.47
CA THR A 163 -7.33 -3.33 22.05
C THR A 163 -7.15 -1.87 21.70
N SER A 164 -8.09 -1.33 20.93
CA SER A 164 -8.19 0.09 20.64
C SER A 164 -8.24 0.84 21.97
N SER A 165 -7.09 1.23 22.50
CA SER A 165 -7.02 2.37 23.40
C SER A 165 -7.24 3.58 22.50
N ALA A 166 -8.53 3.90 22.29
CA ALA A 166 -8.92 5.22 21.83
C ALA A 166 -8.18 6.26 22.67
N PRO A 167 -7.70 7.38 22.10
CA PRO A 167 -7.25 8.48 22.92
C PRO A 167 -8.45 8.89 23.77
N ALA A 168 -8.29 8.88 25.09
CA ALA A 168 -9.28 9.43 26.00
C ALA A 168 -9.45 10.91 25.64
N THR A 169 -10.43 11.23 24.80
CA THR A 169 -10.96 12.57 24.70
C THR A 169 -11.57 12.87 26.05
N THR A 170 -10.87 13.72 26.80
CA THR A 170 -11.32 14.37 28.03
C THR A 170 -12.63 15.11 27.76
N SER A 171 -13.75 14.42 27.83
CA SER A 171 -15.07 15.04 27.90
C SER A 171 -15.22 15.58 29.33
N THR A 172 -14.79 16.83 29.51
CA THR A 172 -15.13 17.66 30.65
C THR A 172 -16.64 17.93 30.59
N SER A 173 -17.45 17.11 31.25
CA SER A 173 -18.82 17.46 31.60
C SER A 173 -18.81 18.22 32.93
N LYS A 174 -18.91 19.54 32.80
CA LYS A 174 -19.25 20.51 33.84
C LYS A 174 -20.60 20.16 34.47
N SER A 175 -20.70 20.13 35.81
CA SER A 175 -21.89 20.63 36.50
C SER A 175 -21.66 20.94 37.98
N GLU A 176 -21.94 22.19 38.27
CA GLU A 176 -21.98 22.92 39.52
C GLU A 176 -23.23 22.52 40.34
N SER A 177 -23.11 22.26 41.64
CA SER A 177 -24.21 22.48 42.62
C SER A 177 -23.78 22.30 44.08
N GLY A 178 -23.70 23.43 44.81
CA GLY A 178 -24.40 23.61 46.09
C GLY A 178 -23.85 23.00 47.39
N GLY A 179 -23.24 23.86 48.21
CA GLY A 179 -23.71 24.12 49.58
C GLY A 179 -23.14 23.30 50.75
N GLY A 180 -22.63 24.01 51.77
CA GLY A 180 -22.47 23.45 53.12
C GLY A 180 -21.39 24.10 53.97
N ALA A 181 -21.77 25.13 54.74
CA ALA A 181 -20.94 25.81 55.72
C ALA A 181 -20.99 25.13 57.10
N TYR A 182 -19.83 24.98 57.76
CA TYR A 182 -19.55 25.10 59.21
C TYR A 182 -18.03 24.80 59.36
N GLY A 183 -17.19 25.49 60.12
CA GLY A 183 -17.38 26.19 61.39
C GLY A 183 -16.60 25.42 62.46
N TYR A 184 -15.41 25.91 62.83
CA TYR A 184 -14.73 25.99 64.14
C TYR A 184 -13.23 26.15 63.96
#